data_AF-A0A1Q8ARS5-F1
#
_entry.id   AF-A0A1Q8ARS5-F1
#
_cell.length_a   1.000
_cell.length_b   1.000
_cell.length_c   1.000
_cell.angle_alpha   90.00
_cell.angle_beta   90.00
_cell.angle_gamma   90.00
#
_symmetry.space_group_name_H-M   'P 1'
#
loop_
_entity.id
_entity.type
_entity.pdbx_description
1 polymer ?
#
loop_
_entity_poly.entity_id
_entity_poly.type
_entity_poly.pdbx_seq_one_letter_code
_entity_poly.pdbx_strand_id
1 'polypeptide(L)' 'MPRAVIFRDSFVSRLVPFLSEHFSRAVYLWQNAFDADDVLQEHPDVVIQEIVGRHLYTFIPSPELVPK' A
#
# COMPACT_ATOMS: atom_id res chain seq x y z
N MET A 1 4.26 9.22 -15.76
CA MET A 1 3.70 9.07 -14.40
C MET A 1 4.16 7.74 -13.83
N PRO A 2 4.51 7.66 -12.54
CA PRO A 2 5.02 6.44 -11.91
C PRO A 2 3.98 5.32 -11.83
N ARG A 3 4.43 4.09 -11.58
CA ARG A 3 3.62 2.92 -11.23
C ARG A 3 3.59 2.74 -9.72
N ALA A 4 2.43 2.38 -9.17
CA ALA A 4 2.24 2.20 -7.74
C ALA A 4 1.62 0.85 -7.38
N VAL A 5 2.08 0.28 -6.27
CA VAL A 5 1.37 -0.76 -5.50
C VAL A 5 0.94 -0.15 -4.17
N ILE A 6 -0.34 -0.34 -3.82
CA ILE A 6 -0.97 0.31 -2.67
C ILE A 6 -1.63 -0.77 -1.81
N PHE A 7 -1.03 -1.06 -0.65
CA PHE A 7 -1.59 -1.94 0.38
C PHE A 7 -2.53 -1.12 1.26
N ARG A 8 -3.80 -1.54 1.36
CA ARG A 8 -4.83 -0.68 1.94
C ARG A 8 -5.99 -1.40 2.61
N ASP A 9 -6.73 -0.64 3.43
CA ASP A 9 -8.01 -1.03 4.02
C ASP A 9 -9.21 -0.22 3.45
N SER A 10 -10.34 -0.25 4.14
CA SER A 10 -11.55 0.48 3.73
C SER A 10 -11.37 2.00 3.68
N PHE A 11 -10.43 2.58 4.44
CA PHE A 11 -10.17 4.02 4.52
C PHE A 11 -9.85 4.62 3.15
N VAL A 12 -9.08 3.88 2.34
CA VAL A 12 -8.60 4.32 1.02
C VAL A 12 -9.68 4.28 -0.05
N SER A 13 -10.82 3.61 0.18
CA SER A 13 -11.86 3.40 -0.85
C SER A 13 -12.32 4.68 -1.54
N ARG A 14 -12.39 5.80 -0.79
CA ARG A 14 -12.77 7.11 -1.35
C ARG A 14 -11.60 7.90 -1.93
N LEU A 15 -10.37 7.52 -1.61
CA LEU A 15 -9.15 8.13 -2.12
C LEU A 15 -8.72 7.54 -3.47
N VAL A 16 -9.18 6.32 -3.81
CA VAL A 16 -8.81 5.62 -5.06
C VAL A 16 -8.91 6.50 -6.31
N PRO A 17 -9.99 7.26 -6.57
CA PRO A 17 -10.06 8.10 -7.78
C PRO A 17 -8.94 9.14 -7.82
N PHE A 18 -8.73 9.86 -6.72
CA PHE A 18 -7.73 10.92 -6.62
C PHE A 18 -6.29 10.40 -6.69
N LEU A 19 -6.01 9.27 -6.03
CA LEU A 19 -4.70 8.63 -6.11
C LEU A 19 -4.40 8.16 -7.54
N SER A 20 -5.40 7.61 -8.22
CA SER A 20 -5.23 7.08 -9.59
C SER A 20 -4.88 8.14 -10.62
N GLU A 21 -5.21 9.42 -10.38
CA GLU A 21 -4.85 10.54 -11.27
C GLU A 21 -3.34 10.81 -11.33
N HIS A 22 -2.56 10.31 -10.36
CA HIS A 22 -1.13 10.59 -10.24
C HIS A 22 -0.23 9.47 -10.76
N PHE A 23 -0.80 8.32 -11.15
CA PHE A 23 -0.05 7.12 -11.55
C PHE A 23 -0.41 6.68 -12.97
N SER A 24 0.58 6.18 -13.70
CA SER A 24 0.31 5.52 -15.00
C SER A 24 -0.38 4.17 -14.82
N ARG A 25 -0.16 3.52 -13.68
CA ARG A 25 -0.87 2.33 -13.19
C ARG A 25 -0.78 2.30 -11.68
N ALA A 26 -1.91 2.11 -11.00
CA ALA A 26 -1.96 1.89 -9.56
C ALA A 26 -2.68 0.55 -9.28
N VAL A 27 -2.05 -0.33 -8.51
CA VAL A 27 -2.62 -1.61 -8.07
C VAL A 27 -3.02 -1.46 -6.60
N TYR A 28 -4.30 -1.70 -6.30
CA TYR A 28 -4.86 -1.56 -4.97
C TYR A 28 -5.14 -2.93 -4.36
N LEU A 29 -4.36 -3.31 -3.35
CA LEU A 29 -4.44 -4.61 -2.68
C LEU A 29 -5.24 -4.47 -1.38
N TRP A 30 -6.32 -5.24 -1.23
CA TRP A 30 -7.11 -5.28 0.02
C TRP A 30 -6.39 -6.14 1.06
N GLN A 31 -5.30 -5.62 1.61
CA GLN A 31 -4.55 -6.24 2.70
C GLN A 31 -3.76 -5.17 3.46
N ASN A 32 -3.63 -5.37 4.77
CA ASN A 32 -2.89 -4.44 5.63
C ASN A 32 -1.39 -4.76 5.68
N ALA A 33 -1.02 -6.02 5.47
CA ALA A 33 0.37 -6.45 5.50
C ALA A 33 1.05 -6.15 4.17
N PHE A 34 2.27 -5.63 4.29
CA PHE A 34 3.20 -5.59 3.18
C PHE A 34 3.50 -7.02 2.71
N ASP A 35 3.54 -7.21 1.40
CA ASP A 35 3.96 -8.45 0.76
C ASP A 35 5.02 -8.14 -0.30
N ALA A 36 6.22 -8.70 -0.12
CA ALA A 36 7.32 -8.48 -1.05
C ALA A 36 7.06 -9.11 -2.42
N ASP A 37 6.33 -10.23 -2.49
CA ASP A 37 6.07 -10.93 -3.74
C ASP A 37 5.15 -10.11 -4.65
N ASP A 38 4.15 -9.43 -4.08
CA ASP A 38 3.29 -8.49 -4.81
C ASP A 38 4.10 -7.34 -5.42
N VAL A 39 5.08 -6.81 -4.66
CA VAL A 39 5.96 -5.72 -5.13
C VAL A 39 6.90 -6.22 -6.24
N LEU A 40 7.51 -7.39 -6.05
CA LEU A 40 8.39 -8.00 -7.04
C LEU A 40 7.65 -8.34 -8.33
N GLN A 41 6.39 -8.77 -8.24
CA GLN A 41 5.58 -9.11 -9.40
C GLN A 41 5.13 -7.86 -10.19
N GLU A 42 4.68 -6.80 -9.52
CA GLU A 42 4.12 -5.62 -10.20
C GLU A 42 5.18 -4.62 -10.68
N HIS A 43 6.42 -4.74 -10.17
CA HIS A 43 7.54 -3.83 -10.43
C HIS A 43 7.13 -2.35 -10.36
N PRO A 44 6.65 -1.85 -9.20
CA PRO A 44 6.25 -0.46 -9.05
C PRO A 44 7.46 0.47 -8.88
N ASP A 45 7.28 1.74 -9.21
CA ASP A 45 8.23 2.81 -8.87
C ASP A 45 8.05 3.27 -7.41
N VAL A 46 6.85 3.10 -6.86
CA VAL A 46 6.51 3.47 -5.49
C VAL A 46 5.59 2.43 -4.84
N VAL A 47 5.85 2.13 -3.57
CA VAL A 47 4.96 1.32 -2.72
C VAL A 47 4.35 2.23 -1.66
N ILE A 48 3.03 2.15 -1.49
CA ILE A 48 2.29 2.93 -0.49
C ILE A 48 1.55 1.98 0.45
N GLN A 49 1.73 2.15 1.74
CA GLN A 49 0.93 1.50 2.79
C GLN A 49 -0.02 2.55 3.37
N GLU A 50 -1.32 2.38 3.15
CA GLU A 50 -2.32 3.35 3.62
C GLU A 50 -3.47 2.64 4.35
N ILE A 51 -3.46 2.76 5.67
CA ILE A 51 -4.45 2.17 6.58
C ILE A 51 -4.86 3.20 7.62
N VAL A 52 -6.04 3.03 8.21
CA VAL A 52 -6.48 3.96 9.26
C VAL A 52 -5.58 3.88 10.51
N GLY A 53 -5.19 5.04 11.04
CA GLY A 53 -4.16 5.15 12.08
C GLY A 53 -4.38 4.30 13.34
N ARG A 54 -5.64 3.99 13.72
CA ARG A 54 -5.93 3.12 14.87
C ARG A 54 -5.37 1.70 14.70
N HIS A 55 -5.17 1.21 13.47
CA HIS A 55 -4.59 -0.11 13.25
C HIS A 55 -3.12 -0.16 13.68
N LEU A 56 -2.40 0.96 13.62
CA LEU A 56 -0.99 1.04 14.01
C LEU A 56 -0.74 0.74 15.50
N TYR A 57 -1.77 0.79 16.35
CA TYR A 57 -1.64 0.41 17.77
C TYR A 57 -1.56 -1.12 17.99
N THR A 58 -1.99 -1.92 17.02
CA THR A 58 -2.14 -3.38 17.17
C THR A 58 -1.48 -4.16 16.05
N PHE A 59 -0.95 -3.47 15.04
CA PHE A 59 -0.46 -4.07 13.82
C PHE A 59 0.74 -3.27 13.29
N ILE A 60 1.82 -3.99 12.98
CA ILE A 60 3.00 -3.47 12.31
C ILE A 60 2.91 -3.94 10.86
N PRO A 61 2.80 -3.05 9.86
CA PRO A 61 2.60 -3.43 8.47
C PRO A 61 3.75 -4.18 7.80
N SER A 62 4.97 -3.91 8.25
CA SER A 62 6.21 -4.51 7.74
C SER A 62 7.10 -4.90 8.91
N PRO A 63 6.74 -5.94 9.69
CA PRO A 63 7.48 -6.33 10.87
C PRO A 63 8.92 -6.72 10.55
N GLU A 64 9.19 -7.22 9.35
CA GLU A 64 10.53 -7.50 8.83
C GLU A 64 11.42 -6.25 8.67
N LEU A 65 10.83 -5.06 8.58
CA LEU A 65 11.55 -3.79 8.47
C LEU A 65 11.80 -3.12 9.84
N VAL A 66 11.24 -3.65 10.92
CA VAL A 66 11.46 -3.11 12.27
C VAL A 66 12.81 -3.65 12.79
N PRO A 67 13.79 -2.77 13.11
CA PRO A 67 15.03 -3.21 13.73
C PRO A 67 14.76 -3.93 15.05
N LYS A 68 15.48 -5.04 15.30
CA LYS A 68 15.42 -5.78 16.56
C LYS A 68 16.00 -4.99 17.74
#